data_AF-F4R556-F1
#
_entry.id   AF-F4R556-F1
#
_cell.length_a   1.000
_cell.length_b   1.000
_cell.length_c   1.000
_cell.angle_alpha   90.00
_cell.angle_beta   90.00
_cell.angle_gamma   90.00
#
_symmetry.space_group_name_H-M   'P 1'
#
loop_
_entity.id
_entity.type
_entity.pdbx_description
1 polymer ?
#
loop_
_entity_poly.entity_id
_entity_poly.type
_entity_poly.pdbx_seq_one_letter_code
_entity_poly.pdbx_strand_id
1 'polypeptide(L)'
;MRALDQEAQQAGITVLNEIGLDPGIDNLYTIKRIDEVHQEGGEVTGFISYCGGVLLALLDSAKLYSKGKLIKVAGQDLINYANPYFISPAFAFVPYPNRDSTPFIYFYAIPEAKTVVCGTMRYQGFPAFIKTLVDIGLLNEADQAYLKPDAQITWNEVTARVLGALTSSYLETNHSRCDYFCLSLNSSQI
;
A
#
# COMPACT_ATOMS: atom_id res chain seq x y z
N MET A 1 -10.04 15.38 -12.54
CA MET A 1 -9.26 16.44 -13.19
C MET A 1 -9.25 16.35 -14.71
N ARG A 2 -8.93 15.21 -15.34
CA ARG A 2 -8.92 15.12 -16.83
C ARG A 2 -10.21 15.57 -17.53
N ALA A 3 -11.37 15.32 -16.93
CA ALA A 3 -12.66 15.72 -17.49
C ALA A 3 -12.85 17.25 -17.62
N LEU A 4 -12.12 18.06 -16.83
CA LEU A 4 -12.25 19.52 -16.78
C LEU A 4 -11.07 20.25 -17.45
N ASP A 5 -10.18 19.51 -18.12
CA ASP A 5 -8.97 20.09 -18.72
C ASP A 5 -9.31 21.15 -19.78
N GLN A 6 -10.25 20.87 -20.68
CA GLN A 6 -10.69 21.83 -21.70
C GLN A 6 -11.35 23.07 -21.08
N GLU A 7 -12.17 22.91 -20.06
CA GLU A 7 -12.83 24.03 -19.38
C GLU A 7 -11.82 24.93 -18.66
N ALA A 8 -10.83 24.34 -17.99
CA ALA A 8 -9.74 25.08 -17.35
C ALA A 8 -8.91 25.87 -18.37
N GLN A 9 -8.58 25.25 -19.50
CA GLN A 9 -7.87 25.91 -20.62
C GLN A 9 -8.69 27.06 -21.20
N GLN A 10 -9.99 26.86 -21.45
CA GLN A 10 -10.88 27.90 -21.96
C GLN A 10 -11.05 29.07 -20.97
N ALA A 11 -11.07 28.78 -19.67
CA ALA A 11 -11.13 29.79 -18.62
C ALA A 11 -9.79 30.52 -18.41
N GLY A 12 -8.70 30.09 -19.07
CA GLY A 12 -7.38 30.69 -18.92
C GLY A 12 -6.76 30.49 -17.53
N ILE A 13 -7.16 29.43 -16.82
CA ILE A 13 -6.64 29.12 -15.49
C ILE A 13 -5.67 27.94 -15.53
N THR A 14 -4.63 28.01 -14.70
CA THR A 14 -3.68 26.91 -14.51
C THR A 14 -4.09 26.09 -13.30
N VAL A 15 -4.21 24.77 -13.48
CA VAL A 15 -4.43 23.83 -12.38
C VAL A 15 -3.25 22.89 -12.24
N LEU A 16 -2.35 23.22 -11.31
CA LEU A 16 -1.19 22.41 -10.99
C LEU A 16 -1.55 21.36 -9.93
N ASN A 17 -1.45 20.09 -10.30
CA ASN A 17 -1.68 18.95 -9.41
C ASN A 17 -0.34 18.25 -9.12
N GLU A 18 -0.37 17.25 -8.24
CA GLU A 18 0.74 16.31 -8.05
C GLU A 18 2.07 17.03 -7.74
N ILE A 19 2.04 17.99 -6.81
CA ILE A 19 3.19 18.79 -6.35
C ILE A 19 3.42 18.64 -4.83
N GLY A 20 3.08 17.46 -4.29
CA GLY A 20 3.29 17.11 -2.89
C GLY A 20 4.58 16.31 -2.67
N LEU A 21 4.50 15.27 -1.84
CA LEU A 21 5.61 14.33 -1.63
C LEU A 21 5.54 13.16 -2.63
N ASP A 22 4.41 12.45 -2.61
CA ASP A 22 4.07 11.29 -3.45
C ASP A 22 2.53 11.32 -3.62
N PRO A 23 1.99 11.91 -4.70
CA PRO A 23 2.70 12.41 -5.90
C PRO A 23 3.22 13.86 -5.80
N GLY A 24 4.45 14.09 -6.27
CA GLY A 24 5.15 15.38 -6.33
C GLY A 24 6.67 15.27 -6.43
N ILE A 25 7.37 15.30 -5.29
CA ILE A 25 8.84 15.21 -5.25
C ILE A 25 9.34 13.93 -5.93
N ASP A 26 8.63 12.82 -5.78
CA ASP A 26 8.91 11.56 -6.48
C ASP A 26 8.93 11.73 -8.01
N ASN A 27 7.94 12.42 -8.59
CA ASN A 27 7.88 12.72 -10.02
C ASN A 27 9.09 13.57 -10.45
N LEU A 28 9.42 14.62 -9.70
CA LEU A 28 10.50 15.56 -10.04
C LEU A 28 11.87 14.87 -10.16
N TYR A 29 12.23 14.06 -9.16
CA TYR A 29 13.51 13.35 -9.16
C TYR A 29 13.53 12.19 -10.16
N THR A 30 12.39 11.54 -10.37
CA THR A 30 12.26 10.44 -11.35
C THR A 30 12.51 10.96 -12.76
N ILE A 31 11.78 12.00 -13.18
CA ILE A 31 11.92 12.60 -14.51
C ILE A 31 13.35 13.10 -14.71
N LYS A 32 13.90 13.84 -13.74
CA LYS A 32 15.28 14.33 -13.79
C LYS A 32 16.27 13.19 -14.06
N ARG A 33 16.16 12.08 -13.34
CA ARG A 33 17.12 10.98 -13.47
C ARG A 33 16.97 10.23 -14.80
N ILE A 34 15.74 10.06 -15.27
CA ILE A 34 15.45 9.42 -16.56
C ILE A 34 15.99 10.28 -17.70
N ASP A 35 15.73 11.59 -17.68
CA ASP A 35 16.24 12.53 -18.68
C ASP A 35 17.77 12.49 -18.77
N GLU A 36 18.48 12.46 -17.63
CA GLU A 36 19.94 12.33 -17.61
C GLU A 36 20.42 11.02 -18.27
N VAL A 37 19.78 9.90 -17.95
CA VAL A 37 20.12 8.60 -18.54
C VAL A 37 19.93 8.62 -20.06
N HIS A 38 18.79 9.13 -20.52
CA HIS A 38 18.49 9.20 -21.96
C HIS A 38 19.41 10.18 -22.71
N GLN A 39 19.76 11.32 -22.11
CA GLN A 39 20.71 12.28 -22.70
C GLN A 39 22.11 11.70 -22.87
N GLU A 40 22.51 10.79 -21.97
CA GLU A 40 23.77 10.05 -22.08
C GLU A 40 23.69 8.84 -23.03
N GLY A 41 22.54 8.62 -23.67
CA GLY A 41 22.28 7.50 -24.59
C GLY A 41 22.06 6.16 -23.88
N GLY A 42 21.75 6.18 -22.58
CA GLY A 42 21.42 5.00 -21.78
C GLY A 42 19.96 4.59 -21.87
N GLU A 43 19.65 3.42 -21.31
CA GLU A 43 18.31 2.83 -21.26
C GLU A 43 17.86 2.56 -19.82
N VAL A 44 16.62 2.92 -19.49
CA VAL A 44 16.05 2.67 -18.16
C VAL A 44 15.46 1.27 -18.11
N THR A 45 16.29 0.28 -17.78
CA THR A 45 15.86 -1.14 -17.74
C THR A 45 14.81 -1.45 -16.67
N GLY A 46 14.70 -0.61 -15.64
CA GLY A 46 13.68 -0.72 -14.61
C GLY A 46 13.52 0.53 -13.77
N PHE A 47 12.31 0.73 -13.27
CA PHE A 47 11.88 1.81 -12.41
C PHE A 47 11.22 1.23 -11.15
N ILE A 48 11.74 1.60 -9.99
CA ILE A 48 11.20 1.21 -8.69
C ILE A 48 11.17 2.47 -7.82
N SER A 49 9.98 2.85 -7.37
CA SER A 49 9.77 3.98 -6.46
C SER A 49 8.98 3.52 -5.24
N TYR A 50 9.52 3.78 -4.05
CA TYR A 50 8.86 3.48 -2.79
C TYR A 50 8.81 4.72 -1.90
N CYS A 51 7.64 5.00 -1.33
CA CYS A 51 7.46 6.09 -0.38
C CYS A 51 6.67 5.64 0.87
N GLY A 52 6.64 6.48 1.89
CA GLY A 52 5.82 6.27 3.08
C GLY A 52 4.35 6.59 2.82
N GLY A 53 3.53 5.57 2.59
CA GLY A 53 2.08 5.71 2.33
C GLY A 53 1.18 5.63 3.58
N VAL A 54 -0.13 5.45 3.39
CA VAL A 54 -1.17 5.37 4.46
C VAL A 54 -1.63 3.92 4.69
N LEU A 55 -2.24 3.63 5.86
CA LEU A 55 -2.70 2.29 6.28
C LEU A 55 -3.49 1.52 5.18
N LEU A 56 -4.45 2.19 4.55
CA LEU A 56 -5.39 1.57 3.61
C LEU A 56 -4.76 1.15 2.28
N ALA A 57 -3.56 1.64 1.95
CA ALA A 57 -2.87 1.27 0.71
C ALA A 57 -2.56 -0.24 0.63
N LEU A 58 -2.55 -0.94 1.77
CA LEU A 58 -2.37 -2.41 1.82
C LEU A 58 -3.58 -3.20 1.32
N LEU A 59 -4.76 -2.57 1.25
CA LEU A 59 -6.01 -3.23 0.85
C LEU A 59 -6.32 -3.02 -0.64
N ASP A 60 -5.59 -2.12 -1.29
CA ASP A 60 -5.76 -1.83 -2.71
C ASP A 60 -5.18 -2.96 -3.58
N SER A 61 -5.82 -3.26 -4.70
CA SER A 61 -5.20 -4.10 -5.73
C SER A 61 -4.00 -3.38 -6.35
N ALA A 62 -2.98 -4.15 -6.74
CA ALA A 62 -1.83 -3.62 -7.46
C ALA A 62 -1.67 -4.19 -8.87
N LYS A 63 -1.12 -3.39 -9.78
CA LYS A 63 -0.67 -3.82 -11.11
C LYS A 63 0.71 -3.26 -11.39
N LEU A 64 1.64 -4.12 -11.79
CA LEU A 64 3.02 -3.73 -12.03
C LEU A 64 3.65 -4.57 -13.15
N TYR A 65 4.78 -4.10 -13.67
CA TYR A 65 5.64 -4.91 -14.52
C TYR A 65 6.82 -5.45 -13.71
N SER A 66 7.12 -6.74 -13.87
CA SER A 66 8.32 -7.36 -13.31
C SER A 66 8.93 -8.27 -14.36
N LYS A 67 10.21 -8.04 -14.69
CA LYS A 67 10.94 -8.84 -15.69
C LYS A 67 10.20 -8.97 -17.03
N GLY A 68 9.54 -7.91 -17.47
CA GLY A 68 8.79 -7.81 -18.73
C GLY A 68 7.39 -8.43 -18.67
N LYS A 69 6.93 -8.90 -17.50
CA LYS A 69 5.61 -9.52 -17.33
C LYS A 69 4.70 -8.63 -16.52
N LEU A 70 3.46 -8.49 -16.98
CA LEU A 70 2.39 -7.84 -16.22
C LEU A 70 1.98 -8.75 -15.05
N ILE A 71 2.08 -8.24 -13.83
CA ILE A 71 1.62 -8.89 -12.61
C ILE A 71 0.42 -8.09 -12.09
N LYS A 72 -0.67 -8.80 -11.76
CA LYS A 72 -1.85 -8.25 -11.09
C LYS A 72 -1.96 -8.92 -9.74
N VAL A 73 -2.08 -8.12 -8.68
CA VAL A 73 -2.15 -8.59 -7.30
C VAL A 73 -3.47 -8.11 -6.71
N ALA A 74 -4.28 -9.03 -6.19
CA ALA A 74 -5.49 -8.67 -5.45
C ALA A 74 -5.10 -8.06 -4.08
N GLY A 75 -5.91 -7.16 -3.55
CA GLY A 75 -5.57 -6.45 -2.29
C GLY A 75 -5.30 -7.40 -1.11
N GLN A 76 -6.06 -8.48 -0.99
CA GLN A 76 -5.86 -9.49 0.07
C GLN A 76 -4.53 -10.24 -0.05
N ASP A 77 -3.98 -10.35 -1.26
CA ASP A 77 -2.72 -11.05 -1.54
C ASP A 77 -1.50 -10.13 -1.54
N LEU A 78 -1.71 -8.81 -1.47
CA LEU A 78 -0.66 -7.80 -1.57
C LEU A 78 0.39 -7.95 -0.48
N ILE A 79 -0.06 -8.39 0.69
CA ILE A 79 0.81 -8.65 1.84
C ILE A 79 1.89 -9.70 1.57
N ASN A 80 1.61 -10.68 0.71
CA ASN A 80 2.56 -11.74 0.37
C ASN A 80 3.71 -11.20 -0.50
N TYR A 81 3.60 -9.97 -1.01
CA TYR A 81 4.66 -9.29 -1.75
C TYR A 81 5.54 -8.40 -0.87
N ALA A 82 5.22 -8.27 0.43
CA ALA A 82 5.98 -7.46 1.38
C ALA A 82 7.23 -8.19 1.87
N ASN A 83 8.35 -7.98 1.17
CA ASN A 83 9.65 -8.59 1.50
C ASN A 83 10.61 -7.53 2.08
N PRO A 84 11.58 -7.90 2.95
CA PRO A 84 12.60 -6.97 3.40
C PRO A 84 13.32 -6.28 2.25
N TYR A 85 13.47 -4.95 2.35
CA TYR A 85 14.14 -4.13 1.34
C TYR A 85 15.23 -3.29 1.98
N PHE A 86 16.47 -3.56 1.59
CA PHE A 86 17.63 -2.90 2.15
C PHE A 86 17.84 -1.52 1.51
N ILE A 87 17.92 -0.48 2.34
CA ILE A 87 18.33 0.88 1.94
C ILE A 87 19.60 1.27 2.69
N SER A 88 19.59 1.09 4.01
CA SER A 88 20.76 1.30 4.86
C SER A 88 20.68 0.39 6.08
N PRO A 89 21.81 0.14 6.78
CA PRO A 89 21.82 -0.70 7.98
C PRO A 89 20.92 -0.21 9.11
N ALA A 90 20.56 1.08 9.13
CA ALA A 90 19.75 1.68 10.18
C ALA A 90 18.25 1.36 10.07
N PHE A 91 17.77 0.87 8.92
CA PHE A 91 16.34 0.71 8.67
C PHE A 91 15.96 -0.71 8.26
N ALA A 92 14.93 -1.24 8.91
CA ALA A 92 14.31 -2.53 8.59
C ALA A 92 13.01 -2.32 7.81
N PHE A 93 13.14 -2.00 6.53
CA PHE A 93 11.99 -1.69 5.67
C PHE A 93 11.40 -2.91 4.97
N VAL A 94 10.10 -2.87 4.74
CA VAL A 94 9.30 -3.83 3.95
C VAL A 94 8.35 -3.05 3.03
N PRO A 95 8.66 -2.95 1.73
CA PRO A 95 7.76 -2.35 0.76
C PRO A 95 6.81 -3.37 0.16
N TYR A 96 5.67 -2.86 -0.30
CA TYR A 96 4.69 -3.60 -1.10
C TYR A 96 4.21 -2.68 -2.22
N PRO A 97 3.92 -3.24 -3.41
CA PRO A 97 3.41 -2.44 -4.52
C PRO A 97 2.07 -1.83 -4.14
N ASN A 98 1.74 -0.66 -4.68
CA ASN A 98 0.43 -0.05 -4.48
C ASN A 98 -0.17 0.34 -5.84
N ARG A 99 -1.49 0.21 -5.96
CA ARG A 99 -2.26 0.71 -7.12
C ARG A 99 -1.68 0.27 -8.47
N ASP A 100 -2.00 1.01 -9.52
CA ASP A 100 -1.58 0.69 -10.89
C ASP A 100 -0.30 1.45 -11.26
N SER A 101 0.82 0.73 -11.31
CA SER A 101 2.12 1.25 -11.74
C SER A 101 2.31 1.22 -13.26
N THR A 102 1.44 0.54 -14.01
CA THR A 102 1.61 0.37 -15.46
C THR A 102 1.61 1.67 -16.27
N PRO A 103 0.88 2.75 -15.89
CA PRO A 103 0.90 3.99 -16.65
C PRO A 103 2.24 4.73 -16.62
N PHE A 104 3.10 4.47 -15.63
CA PHE A 104 4.39 5.15 -15.51
C PHE A 104 5.35 4.86 -16.66
N ILE A 105 5.15 3.75 -17.39
CA ILE A 105 5.85 3.50 -18.67
C ILE A 105 5.66 4.67 -19.63
N TYR A 106 4.42 5.18 -19.71
CA TYR A 106 4.07 6.26 -20.62
C TYR A 106 4.34 7.63 -20.00
N PHE A 107 4.05 7.81 -18.70
CA PHE A 107 4.25 9.10 -18.03
C PHE A 107 5.71 9.52 -17.95
N TYR A 108 6.61 8.55 -17.79
CA TYR A 108 8.04 8.83 -17.74
C TYR A 108 8.78 8.50 -19.03
N ALA A 109 8.06 8.18 -20.11
CA ALA A 109 8.65 7.87 -21.42
C ALA A 109 9.75 6.78 -21.36
N ILE A 110 9.49 5.69 -20.62
CA ILE A 110 10.40 4.54 -20.45
C ILE A 110 9.82 3.24 -21.03
N PRO A 111 9.49 3.17 -22.34
CA PRO A 111 8.97 1.96 -22.98
C PRO A 111 9.92 0.75 -22.91
N GLU A 112 11.22 0.99 -22.70
CA GLU A 112 12.26 -0.02 -22.56
C GLU A 112 12.27 -0.71 -21.18
N ALA A 113 11.61 -0.13 -20.18
CA ALA A 113 11.61 -0.63 -18.82
C ALA A 113 10.90 -1.99 -18.70
N LYS A 114 11.61 -2.99 -18.19
CA LYS A 114 11.08 -4.35 -17.96
C LYS A 114 10.48 -4.50 -16.56
N THR A 115 10.84 -3.63 -15.64
CA THR A 115 10.32 -3.63 -14.27
C THR A 115 9.82 -2.23 -13.95
N VAL A 116 8.57 -2.09 -13.54
CA VAL A 116 7.94 -0.80 -13.24
C VAL A 116 7.05 -1.00 -12.02
N VAL A 117 7.52 -0.48 -10.88
CA VAL A 117 6.88 -0.67 -9.58
C VAL A 117 6.86 0.64 -8.81
N CYS A 118 5.66 1.10 -8.45
CA CYS A 118 5.45 2.05 -7.38
C CYS A 118 4.87 1.32 -6.18
N GLY A 119 5.25 1.75 -4.98
CA GLY A 119 4.73 1.11 -3.79
C GLY A 119 4.90 1.93 -2.52
N THR A 120 4.35 1.36 -1.47
CA THR A 120 4.43 1.91 -0.13
C THR A 120 5.46 1.12 0.68
N MET A 121 6.26 1.82 1.48
CA MET A 121 7.21 1.21 2.40
C MET A 121 6.79 1.38 3.86
N ARG A 122 7.10 0.35 4.66
CA ARG A 122 6.81 0.26 6.09
C ARG A 122 7.97 -0.36 6.85
N TYR A 123 7.91 -0.31 8.17
CA TYR A 123 8.82 -1.08 9.01
C TYR A 123 8.39 -2.54 9.10
N GLN A 124 9.37 -3.41 9.33
CA GLN A 124 9.15 -4.83 9.63
C GLN A 124 8.05 -5.05 10.67
N GLY A 125 7.29 -6.14 10.51
CA GLY A 125 6.14 -6.47 11.36
C GLY A 125 4.84 -5.77 10.98
N PHE A 126 4.88 -4.59 10.34
CA PHE A 126 3.66 -3.86 9.96
C PHE A 126 2.73 -4.66 9.04
N PRO A 127 3.19 -5.30 7.93
CA PRO A 127 2.29 -6.06 7.07
C PRO A 127 1.57 -7.15 7.87
N ALA A 128 2.32 -8.00 8.58
CA ALA A 128 1.76 -9.08 9.39
C ALA A 128 0.69 -8.60 10.37
N PHE A 129 0.92 -7.46 11.04
CA PHE A 129 -0.06 -6.87 11.95
C PHE A 129 -1.33 -6.44 11.21
N ILE A 130 -1.22 -5.78 10.06
CA ILE A 130 -2.38 -5.37 9.26
C ILE A 130 -3.13 -6.57 8.71
N LYS A 131 -2.43 -7.64 8.29
CA LYS A 131 -3.09 -8.89 7.88
C LYS A 131 -4.07 -9.36 8.92
N THR A 132 -3.62 -9.37 10.16
CA THR A 132 -4.42 -9.85 11.27
C THR A 132 -5.65 -8.98 11.48
N LEU A 133 -5.53 -7.65 11.36
CA LEU A 133 -6.68 -6.75 11.44
C LEU A 133 -7.69 -6.96 10.31
N VAL A 134 -7.22 -7.31 9.11
CA VAL A 134 -8.08 -7.70 7.98
C VAL A 134 -8.76 -9.03 8.26
N ASP A 135 -8.00 -10.05 8.68
CA ASP A 135 -8.48 -11.41 8.91
C ASP A 135 -9.56 -11.46 10.01
N ILE A 136 -9.44 -10.62 11.06
CA ILE A 136 -10.46 -10.53 12.11
C ILE A 136 -11.65 -9.65 11.72
N GLY A 137 -11.59 -8.95 10.58
CA GLY A 137 -12.67 -8.07 10.11
C GLY A 137 -12.70 -6.69 10.77
N LEU A 138 -11.64 -6.25 11.46
CA LEU A 138 -11.57 -4.94 12.10
C LEU A 138 -11.50 -3.80 11.07
N LEU A 139 -10.94 -4.07 9.90
CA LEU A 139 -10.85 -3.11 8.79
C LEU A 139 -12.03 -3.20 7.82
N ASN A 140 -13.15 -3.81 8.23
CA ASN A 140 -14.36 -3.84 7.42
C ASN A 140 -15.06 -2.47 7.44
N GLU A 141 -15.24 -1.86 6.27
CA GLU A 141 -15.87 -0.55 6.10
C GLU A 141 -17.41 -0.60 6.08
N ALA A 142 -18.03 -1.78 6.17
CA ALA A 142 -19.47 -1.91 6.20
C ALA A 142 -20.06 -1.27 7.46
N ASP A 143 -21.08 -0.43 7.29
CA ASP A 143 -21.78 0.24 8.38
C ASP A 143 -22.25 -0.75 9.45
N GLN A 144 -21.83 -0.49 10.69
CA GLN A 144 -22.23 -1.27 11.85
C GLN A 144 -23.17 -0.45 12.74
N ALA A 145 -24.36 -0.97 13.01
CA ALA A 145 -25.35 -0.28 13.83
C ALA A 145 -24.84 0.07 15.25
N TYR A 146 -23.84 -0.66 15.74
CA TYR A 146 -23.22 -0.47 17.06
C TYR A 146 -22.01 0.47 17.07
N LEU A 147 -21.59 1.03 15.92
CA LEU A 147 -20.49 1.99 15.79
C LEU A 147 -20.98 3.42 15.48
N LYS A 148 -22.24 3.74 15.79
CA LYS A 148 -22.78 5.08 15.58
C LYS A 148 -22.16 6.11 16.55
N PRO A 149 -22.11 7.40 16.21
CA PRO A 149 -21.48 8.43 17.05
C PRO A 149 -22.04 8.54 18.47
N ASP A 150 -23.30 8.15 18.68
CA ASP A 150 -24.02 8.14 19.95
C ASP A 150 -23.93 6.81 20.71
N ALA A 151 -23.27 5.79 20.13
CA ALA A 151 -23.13 4.48 20.75
C ALA A 151 -22.21 4.54 21.98
N GLN A 152 -22.74 4.14 23.13
CA GLN A 152 -21.95 3.91 24.34
C GLN A 152 -21.49 2.44 24.35
N ILE A 153 -20.40 2.17 23.64
CA ILE A 153 -19.79 0.84 23.54
C ILE A 153 -18.29 0.92 23.85
N THR A 154 -17.78 -0.09 24.55
CA THR A 154 -16.36 -0.20 24.88
C THR A 154 -15.58 -0.90 23.76
N TRP A 155 -14.26 -0.71 23.71
CA TRP A 155 -13.39 -1.43 22.77
C TRP A 155 -13.45 -2.97 22.92
N ASN A 156 -13.66 -3.47 24.14
CA ASN A 156 -13.81 -4.92 24.37
C ASN A 156 -15.09 -5.46 23.73
N GLU A 157 -16.20 -4.72 23.81
CA GLU A 157 -17.47 -5.10 23.18
C GLU A 157 -17.41 -4.98 21.66
N VAL A 158 -16.75 -3.94 21.12
CA VAL A 158 -16.50 -3.83 19.67
C VAL A 158 -15.68 -5.02 19.18
N THR A 159 -14.57 -5.32 19.85
CA THR A 159 -13.68 -6.42 19.46
C THR A 159 -14.38 -7.78 19.57
N ALA A 160 -15.17 -7.99 20.62
CA ALA A 160 -15.97 -9.22 20.77
C ALA A 160 -16.98 -9.38 19.62
N ARG A 161 -17.65 -8.30 19.21
CA ARG A 161 -18.60 -8.33 18.08
C ARG A 161 -17.90 -8.61 16.75
N VAL A 162 -16.78 -7.94 16.48
CA VAL A 162 -15.96 -8.14 15.28
C VAL A 162 -15.48 -9.59 15.17
N LEU A 163 -15.05 -10.19 16.29
CA LEU A 163 -14.59 -11.58 16.34
C LEU A 163 -15.72 -12.64 16.34
N GLY A 164 -16.99 -12.21 16.42
CA GLY A 164 -18.13 -13.10 16.60
C GLY A 164 -18.13 -13.84 17.96
N ALA A 165 -17.51 -13.27 18.99
CA ALA A 165 -17.45 -13.85 20.33
C ALA A 165 -18.77 -13.66 21.09
N LEU A 166 -19.15 -14.67 21.87
CA LEU A 166 -20.43 -14.71 22.60
C LEU A 166 -20.49 -13.71 23.77
N THR A 167 -19.34 -13.36 24.39
CA THR A 167 -19.25 -12.37 25.48
C THR A 167 -17.92 -11.63 25.45
N SER A 168 -17.86 -10.43 26.06
CA SER A 168 -16.61 -9.66 26.26
C SER A 168 -15.65 -10.33 27.25
N SER A 169 -16.16 -11.16 28.16
CA SER A 169 -15.36 -11.99 29.10
C SER A 169 -14.71 -13.21 28.45
N TYR A 170 -15.14 -13.61 27.25
CA TYR A 170 -14.61 -14.77 26.52
C TYR A 170 -13.18 -14.54 26.02
N LEU A 171 -12.75 -13.28 25.95
CA LEU A 171 -11.38 -12.88 25.60
C LEU A 171 -10.37 -13.16 26.73
N GLU A 172 -10.81 -13.22 27.99
CA GLU A 172 -9.94 -13.47 29.14
C GLU A 172 -9.65 -14.97 29.38
N THR A 173 -10.46 -15.87 28.83
CA THR A 173 -10.43 -17.31 29.15
C THR A 173 -9.94 -18.22 28.03
N ASN A 174 -9.91 -17.76 26.77
CA ASN A 174 -9.43 -18.55 25.64
C ASN A 174 -8.03 -18.11 25.16
N HIS A 175 -7.00 -18.51 25.93
CA HIS A 175 -5.61 -18.46 25.47
C HIS A 175 -5.40 -19.19 24.13
N SER A 176 -6.23 -20.17 23.78
CA SER A 176 -6.09 -20.98 22.57
C SER A 176 -6.18 -20.23 21.23
N ARG A 177 -6.91 -19.11 21.13
CA ARG A 177 -6.90 -18.24 19.93
C ARG A 177 -5.76 -17.23 19.95
N CYS A 178 -5.32 -16.78 21.13
CA CYS A 178 -4.10 -15.98 21.30
C CYS A 178 -2.82 -16.79 21.05
N ASP A 179 -2.82 -18.10 21.33
CA ASP A 179 -1.69 -18.98 21.05
C ASP A 179 -1.54 -19.23 19.55
N TYR A 180 -2.65 -19.33 18.81
CA TYR A 180 -2.65 -19.30 17.34
C TYR A 180 -2.06 -17.98 16.79
N PHE A 181 -2.30 -16.87 17.50
CA PHE A 181 -1.85 -15.52 17.17
C PHE A 181 -0.32 -15.33 17.38
N CYS A 182 0.23 -15.89 18.46
CA CYS A 182 1.68 -15.92 18.70
C CYS A 182 2.42 -16.89 17.76
N LEU A 183 1.80 -18.03 17.41
CA LEU A 183 2.39 -19.01 16.51
C LEU A 183 2.46 -18.49 15.05
N SER A 184 1.45 -17.77 14.56
CA SER A 184 1.46 -17.22 13.18
C SER A 184 2.47 -16.09 12.98
N LEU A 185 2.77 -15.31 14.03
CA LEU A 185 3.80 -14.27 13.99
C LEU A 185 5.22 -14.88 14.03
N ASN A 186 5.41 -16.02 14.70
CA ASN A 186 6.69 -16.73 14.76
C ASN A 186 6.94 -17.66 13.57
N SER A 187 5.91 -18.11 12.84
CA SER A 187 6.07 -18.99 11.67
C SER A 187 6.49 -18.27 10.39
N SER A 188 6.75 -16.96 10.43
CA SER A 188 7.28 -16.18 9.30
C SER A 188 8.82 -16.24 9.19
N GLN A 189 9.49 -17.06 10.00
CA GLN A 189 10.85 -17.52 9.75
C GLN A 189 10.81 -18.98 9.32
N ILE A 190 10.80 -19.21 8.00
CA ILE A 190 11.53 -20.21 7.20
C ILE A 190 11.25 -19.88 5.73
#